data_AF-A0A1E7LAK0-F1
#
_entry.id   AF-A0A1E7LAK0-F1
#
_cell.length_a   1.000
_cell.length_b   1.000
_cell.length_c   1.000
_cell.angle_alpha   90.00
_cell.angle_beta   90.00
_cell.angle_gamma   90.00
#
_symmetry.space_group_name_H-M   'P 1'
#
loop_
_entity.id
_entity.type
_entity.pdbx_description
1 polymer ?
#
loop_
_entity_poly.entity_id
_entity_poly.type
_entity_poly.pdbx_seq_one_letter_code
_entity_poly.pdbx_strand_id
1 'polypeptide(L)'
;MTTTSWPFGTDAKQDDPLTARRIPVVSGFNPRWRYVAAYVDTDPNCPFDPPWPFASAERPTEQEARMLTSFLQEHRHYWFNNTGYAREMDARPLDIDSGWNTTVFIKYGTDDWGYRRCSWTRGPTFVPEPPSIADRTLGPLTLEQVMDRRHTLGDTEPMQHWIDWKNTHPDDFPAPK
;
A
#
# COMPACT_ATOMS: atom_id res chain seq x y z
N MET A 1 7.25 29.08 19.04
CA MET A 1 7.30 28.22 17.83
C MET A 1 6.52 26.96 18.17
N THR A 2 5.27 26.85 17.72
CA THR A 2 4.50 25.60 17.85
C THR A 2 4.99 24.66 16.76
N THR A 3 5.91 23.76 17.10
CA THR A 3 6.16 22.55 16.31
C THR A 3 4.85 21.79 16.25
N THR A 4 4.13 21.91 15.13
CA THR A 4 2.93 21.11 14.89
C THR A 4 3.37 19.65 14.94
N SER A 5 3.04 18.96 16.03
CA SER A 5 3.41 17.57 16.20
C SER A 5 2.78 16.77 15.08
N TRP A 6 3.58 15.96 14.39
CA TRP A 6 3.08 15.02 13.40
C TRP A 6 1.84 14.27 13.90
N PRO A 7 0.68 14.42 13.24
CA PRO A 7 -0.59 13.95 13.80
C PRO A 7 -0.67 12.42 13.89
N PHE A 8 0.22 11.71 13.21
CA PHE A 8 0.25 10.25 13.18
C PHE A 8 1.17 9.64 14.24
N GLY A 9 1.88 10.45 15.04
CA GLY A 9 2.76 9.98 16.09
C GLY A 9 3.85 9.04 15.56
N THR A 10 4.01 7.87 16.17
CA THR A 10 4.97 6.84 15.72
C THR A 10 4.38 5.86 14.71
N ASP A 11 3.11 6.03 14.32
CA ASP A 11 2.41 5.07 13.45
C ASP A 11 2.90 5.13 12.00
N ALA A 12 3.31 6.31 11.54
CA ALA A 12 3.91 6.53 10.23
C ALA A 12 5.13 7.46 10.35
N LYS A 13 6.17 7.23 9.53
CA LYS A 13 7.40 8.04 9.54
C LYS A 13 7.16 9.39 8.86
N GLN A 14 7.24 10.49 9.61
CA GLN A 14 7.06 11.85 9.07
C GLN A 14 8.09 12.20 7.99
N ASP A 15 9.36 11.91 8.26
CA ASP A 15 10.49 12.39 7.45
C ASP A 15 10.85 11.46 6.28
N ASP A 16 10.04 10.43 6.03
CA ASP A 16 10.24 9.54 4.90
C ASP A 16 9.86 10.23 3.57
N PRO A 17 10.68 10.16 2.51
CA PRO A 17 10.36 10.77 1.22
C PRO A 17 9.01 10.35 0.62
N LEU A 18 8.53 9.13 0.92
CA LEU A 18 7.22 8.65 0.48
C LEU A 18 6.07 9.40 1.18
N THR A 19 6.28 9.89 2.40
CA THR A 19 5.28 10.69 3.14
C THR A 19 4.97 11.99 2.42
N ALA A 20 5.93 12.60 1.72
CA ALA A 20 5.70 13.78 0.88
C ALA A 20 4.75 13.50 -0.30
N ARG A 21 4.62 12.23 -0.71
CA ARG A 21 3.66 11.73 -1.70
C ARG A 21 2.36 11.22 -1.08
N ARG A 22 2.15 11.52 0.22
CA ARG A 22 1.03 11.04 1.03
C ARG A 22 1.00 9.54 1.29
N ILE A 23 2.08 8.82 0.97
CA ILE A 23 2.21 7.37 1.20
C ILE A 23 2.71 7.16 2.63
N PRO A 24 1.90 6.58 3.54
CA PRO A 24 2.33 6.28 4.89
C PRO A 24 3.42 5.19 4.88
N VAL A 25 4.55 5.44 5.54
CA VAL A 25 5.56 4.43 5.83
C VAL A 25 5.43 3.96 7.26
N VAL A 26 4.96 2.73 7.43
CA VAL A 26 4.59 2.14 8.73
C VAL A 26 5.58 1.06 9.14
N SER A 27 5.70 0.78 10.43
CA SER A 27 6.59 -0.28 10.97
C SER A 27 5.91 -1.63 11.14
N GLY A 28 4.61 -1.73 10.82
CA GLY A 28 3.84 -2.97 10.98
C GLY A 28 2.64 -3.04 10.07
N PHE A 29 2.11 -4.25 9.93
CA PHE A 29 1.03 -4.58 8.99
C PHE A 29 -0.39 -4.34 9.54
N ASN A 30 -0.49 -3.81 10.76
CA ASN A 30 -1.73 -3.34 11.38
C ASN A 30 -1.49 -1.94 11.99
N PRO A 31 -1.34 -0.89 11.17
CA PRO A 31 -1.23 0.47 11.68
C PRO A 31 -2.47 0.84 12.51
N ARG A 32 -2.26 1.72 13.48
CA ARG A 32 -3.32 2.23 14.36
C ARG A 32 -4.31 3.09 13.57
N TRP A 33 -3.81 3.91 12.65
CA TRP A 33 -4.64 4.74 11.80
C TRP A 33 -5.17 3.94 10.60
N ARG A 34 -6.39 4.26 10.17
CA ARG A 34 -7.07 3.63 9.04
C ARG A 34 -6.62 4.26 7.72
N TYR A 35 -5.35 4.08 7.36
CA TYR A 35 -4.85 4.55 6.08
C TYR A 35 -5.57 3.85 4.93
N VAL A 36 -5.76 4.54 3.80
CA VAL A 36 -6.29 3.90 2.59
C VAL A 36 -5.33 2.80 2.11
N ALA A 37 -4.07 3.19 1.95
CA ALA A 37 -2.96 2.29 1.71
C ALA A 37 -1.73 2.75 2.50
N ALA A 38 -0.83 1.82 2.81
CA ALA A 38 0.45 2.09 3.47
C ALA A 38 1.55 1.18 2.90
N TYR A 39 2.80 1.63 2.96
CA TYR A 39 3.97 0.80 2.72
C TYR A 39 4.57 0.39 4.06
N VAL A 40 4.74 -0.92 4.29
CA VAL A 40 5.45 -1.42 5.47
C VAL A 40 6.94 -1.49 5.16
N ASP A 41 7.70 -0.72 5.93
CA ASP A 41 9.16 -0.75 5.86
C ASP A 41 9.70 -1.92 6.68
N THR A 42 10.95 -2.27 6.43
CA THR A 42 11.69 -3.20 7.30
C THR A 42 11.75 -2.64 8.72
N ASP A 43 11.27 -3.43 9.68
CA ASP A 43 11.54 -3.19 11.10
C ASP A 43 12.51 -4.28 11.60
N PRO A 44 13.81 -3.97 11.72
CA PRO A 44 14.80 -4.93 12.20
C PRO A 44 14.59 -5.33 13.67
N ASN A 45 13.75 -4.61 14.41
CA ASN A 45 13.44 -4.87 15.81
C ASN A 45 12.02 -5.43 16.01
N CYS A 46 11.36 -5.88 14.93
CA CYS A 46 9.96 -6.27 15.02
C CYS A 46 9.80 -7.52 15.90
N PRO A 47 8.98 -7.47 16.97
CA PRO A 47 8.84 -8.56 17.94
C PRO A 47 7.88 -9.67 17.47
N PHE A 48 7.43 -9.64 16.21
CA PHE A 48 6.61 -10.73 15.66
C PHE A 48 7.42 -12.02 15.54
N ASP A 49 6.72 -13.16 15.55
CA ASP A 49 7.30 -14.49 15.34
C ASP A 49 6.56 -15.20 14.18
N PRO A 50 7.21 -15.45 13.03
CA PRO A 50 8.57 -14.99 12.72
C PRO A 50 8.64 -13.45 12.71
N PRO A 51 9.82 -12.86 12.99
CA PRO A 51 10.01 -11.41 12.85
C PRO A 51 9.63 -10.95 11.44
N TRP A 52 9.71 -9.66 11.13
CA TRP A 52 9.56 -9.18 9.76
C TRP A 52 10.90 -9.10 8.99
N PRO A 53 11.75 -10.15 8.84
CA PRO A 53 12.97 -10.05 8.06
C PRO A 53 12.75 -10.31 6.56
N PHE A 54 11.51 -10.46 6.09
CA PHE A 54 11.25 -10.76 4.67
C PHE A 54 10.85 -9.54 3.84
N ALA A 55 10.65 -8.37 4.45
CA ALA A 55 10.68 -7.11 3.70
C ALA A 55 12.11 -6.87 3.22
N SER A 56 12.27 -6.45 1.97
CA SER A 56 13.55 -6.04 1.43
C SER A 56 13.97 -4.70 2.03
N ALA A 57 15.28 -4.51 2.24
CA ALA A 57 15.84 -3.18 2.45
C ALA A 57 15.76 -2.30 1.20
N GLU A 58 15.45 -2.90 0.03
CA GLU A 58 15.16 -2.18 -1.20
C GLU A 58 13.89 -1.33 -1.02
N ARG A 59 14.05 -0.03 -1.23
CA ARG A 59 12.95 0.94 -1.21
C ARG A 59 12.13 0.85 -2.50
N PRO A 60 10.87 1.29 -2.50
CA PRO A 60 10.11 1.41 -3.74
C PRO A 60 10.88 2.29 -4.73
N THR A 61 11.00 1.83 -5.97
CA THR A 61 11.51 2.63 -7.08
C THR A 61 10.60 3.82 -7.32
N GLU A 62 11.08 4.79 -8.09
CA GLU A 62 10.30 5.96 -8.45
C GLU A 62 9.00 5.59 -9.21
N GLN A 63 9.02 4.54 -10.05
CA GLN A 63 7.82 4.02 -10.70
C GLN A 63 6.85 3.41 -9.69
N GLU A 64 7.35 2.59 -8.77
CA GLU A 64 6.52 1.95 -7.74
C GLU A 64 5.91 2.99 -6.78
N ALA A 65 6.66 4.04 -6.43
CA ALA A 65 6.16 5.16 -5.65
C ALA A 65 5.05 5.94 -6.38
N ARG A 66 5.15 6.11 -7.71
CA ARG A 66 4.05 6.65 -8.53
C ARG A 66 2.82 5.75 -8.49
N MET A 67 2.98 4.44 -8.69
CA MET A 67 1.88 3.48 -8.59
C MET A 67 1.17 3.53 -7.23
N LEU A 68 1.92 3.56 -6.12
CA LEU A 68 1.34 3.69 -4.76
C LEU A 68 0.56 5.00 -4.60
N THR A 69 1.08 6.09 -5.17
CA THR A 69 0.39 7.39 -5.18
C THR A 69 -0.90 7.32 -6.00
N SER A 70 -0.82 6.72 -7.20
CA SER A 70 -1.95 6.56 -8.11
C SER A 70 -3.05 5.69 -7.49
N PHE A 71 -2.69 4.65 -6.74
CA PHE A 71 -3.62 3.83 -5.97
C PHE A 71 -4.41 4.65 -4.91
N LEU A 72 -3.74 5.56 -4.19
CA LEU A 72 -4.41 6.45 -3.24
C LEU A 72 -5.35 7.44 -3.96
N GLN A 73 -4.92 7.96 -5.10
CA GLN A 73 -5.72 8.87 -5.93
C GLN A 73 -6.95 8.19 -6.52
N GLU A 74 -6.81 6.94 -6.97
CA GLU A 74 -7.91 6.13 -7.47
C GLU A 74 -8.99 5.96 -6.41
N HIS A 75 -8.61 5.56 -5.20
CA HIS A 75 -9.57 5.41 -4.10
C HIS A 75 -10.38 6.69 -3.87
N ARG A 76 -9.70 7.84 -3.87
CA ARG A 76 -10.31 9.15 -3.68
C ARG A 76 -11.25 9.52 -4.83
N HIS A 77 -10.85 9.20 -6.05
CA HIS A 77 -11.66 9.42 -7.24
C HIS A 77 -12.90 8.51 -7.23
N TYR A 78 -12.74 7.21 -7.03
CA TYR A 78 -13.82 6.25 -7.14
C TYR A 78 -14.89 6.42 -6.04
N TRP A 79 -14.48 6.56 -4.78
CA TRP A 79 -15.43 6.62 -3.66
C TRP A 79 -16.04 8.00 -3.43
N PHE A 80 -15.33 9.06 -3.79
CA PHE A 80 -15.74 10.43 -3.45
C PHE A 80 -15.83 11.36 -4.65
N ASN A 81 -15.51 10.88 -5.86
CA ASN A 81 -15.45 11.69 -7.08
C ASN A 81 -14.59 12.96 -6.91
N ASN A 82 -13.56 12.91 -6.04
CA ASN A 82 -12.79 14.08 -5.60
C ASN A 82 -13.65 15.24 -5.05
N THR A 83 -14.81 14.94 -4.49
CA THR A 83 -15.73 15.88 -3.85
C THR A 83 -15.98 15.50 -2.39
N GLY A 84 -16.63 16.38 -1.62
CA GLY A 84 -17.03 16.09 -0.24
C GLY A 84 -15.85 15.65 0.64
N TYR A 85 -15.90 14.41 1.14
CA TYR A 85 -14.91 13.83 2.06
C TYR A 85 -13.48 13.81 1.50
N ALA A 86 -13.29 13.76 0.17
CA ALA A 86 -11.96 13.87 -0.43
C ALA A 86 -11.25 15.19 -0.06
N ARG A 87 -11.99 16.29 0.12
CA ARG A 87 -11.43 17.57 0.57
C ARG A 87 -10.98 17.54 2.02
N GLU A 88 -11.64 16.76 2.87
CA GLU A 88 -11.19 16.54 4.24
C GLU A 88 -9.93 15.67 4.28
N MET A 89 -9.80 14.71 3.35
CA MET A 89 -8.56 13.96 3.18
C MET A 89 -7.42 14.88 2.74
N ASP A 90 -7.67 15.85 1.85
CA ASP A 90 -6.67 16.84 1.43
C ASP A 90 -6.15 17.73 2.55
N ALA A 91 -7.00 18.04 3.54
CA ALA A 91 -6.59 18.81 4.71
C ALA A 91 -5.62 18.03 5.63
N ARG A 92 -5.43 16.73 5.40
CA ARG A 92 -4.52 15.87 6.18
C ARG A 92 -3.25 15.56 5.38
N PRO A 93 -2.12 15.31 6.04
CA PRO A 93 -0.88 14.93 5.34
C PRO A 93 -0.95 13.55 4.67
N LEU A 94 -1.76 12.63 5.21
CA LEU A 94 -1.94 11.26 4.72
C LEU A 94 -3.43 10.95 4.51
N ASP A 95 -3.72 10.04 3.60
CA ASP A 95 -5.08 9.61 3.28
C ASP A 95 -5.61 8.58 4.27
N ILE A 96 -6.60 8.99 5.08
CA ILE A 96 -7.29 8.17 6.10
C ILE A 96 -8.75 8.00 5.68
N ASP A 97 -9.26 6.77 5.80
CA ASP A 97 -10.68 6.48 5.67
C ASP A 97 -11.09 5.41 6.69
N SER A 98 -11.94 5.78 7.66
CA SER A 98 -12.41 4.86 8.70
C SER A 98 -13.36 3.77 8.19
N GLY A 99 -14.01 3.98 7.04
CA GLY A 99 -14.82 2.98 6.37
C GLY A 99 -14.00 2.00 5.54
N TRP A 100 -12.72 2.28 5.34
CA TRP A 100 -11.83 1.48 4.51
C TRP A 100 -10.95 0.52 5.31
N ASN A 101 -10.84 -0.71 4.83
CA ASN A 101 -9.88 -1.67 5.35
C ASN A 101 -8.52 -1.39 4.74
N THR A 102 -7.61 -0.83 5.54
CA THR A 102 -6.24 -0.50 5.15
C THR A 102 -5.57 -1.64 4.38
N THR A 103 -5.02 -1.28 3.22
CA THR A 103 -4.16 -2.15 2.42
C THR A 103 -2.71 -1.81 2.73
N VAL A 104 -1.97 -2.77 3.27
CA VAL A 104 -0.54 -2.61 3.55
C VAL A 104 0.24 -3.34 2.46
N PHE A 105 1.10 -2.62 1.74
CA PHE A 105 2.00 -3.15 0.73
C PHE A 105 3.38 -3.42 1.34
N ILE A 106 3.99 -4.53 0.95
CA ILE A 106 5.35 -4.93 1.31
C ILE A 106 6.15 -5.21 0.04
N LYS A 107 7.41 -4.78 0.02
CA LYS A 107 8.35 -5.15 -1.04
C LYS A 107 9.26 -6.25 -0.51
N TYR A 108 9.27 -7.39 -1.17
CA TYR A 108 10.16 -8.52 -0.86
C TYR A 108 11.48 -8.46 -1.66
N GLY A 109 11.48 -7.74 -2.79
CA GLY A 109 12.65 -7.53 -3.64
C GLY A 109 12.30 -6.78 -4.93
N THR A 110 13.21 -6.84 -5.90
CA THR A 110 12.96 -6.33 -7.25
C THR A 110 11.82 -7.11 -7.90
N ASP A 111 10.78 -6.39 -8.35
CA ASP A 111 9.57 -6.97 -8.94
C ASP A 111 8.88 -8.06 -8.10
N ASP A 112 9.09 -8.02 -6.77
CA ASP A 112 8.48 -8.96 -5.84
C ASP A 112 7.82 -8.20 -4.69
N TRP A 113 6.49 -8.12 -4.76
CA TRP A 113 5.65 -7.39 -3.83
C TRP A 113 4.57 -8.30 -3.23
N GLY A 114 4.04 -7.87 -2.10
CA GLY A 114 2.86 -8.43 -1.48
C GLY A 114 1.94 -7.34 -0.94
N TYR A 115 0.70 -7.74 -0.63
CA TYR A 115 -0.21 -6.90 0.13
C TYR A 115 -0.92 -7.70 1.23
N ARG A 116 -1.38 -6.97 2.24
CA ARG A 116 -2.27 -7.47 3.28
C ARG A 116 -3.41 -6.50 3.47
N ARG A 117 -4.61 -7.01 3.75
CA ARG A 117 -5.69 -6.20 4.32
C ARG A 117 -5.73 -6.37 5.83
N CYS A 118 -5.79 -5.27 6.58
CA CYS A 118 -5.81 -5.35 8.05
C CYS A 118 -7.04 -6.10 8.62
N SER A 119 -8.10 -6.28 7.82
CA SER A 119 -9.28 -7.06 8.20
C SER A 119 -9.09 -8.58 8.11
N TRP A 120 -8.00 -9.06 7.50
CA TRP A 120 -7.74 -10.50 7.40
C TRP A 120 -7.36 -11.10 8.76
N THR A 121 -8.16 -12.06 9.23
CA THR A 121 -7.96 -12.74 10.51
C THR A 121 -7.43 -14.17 10.37
N ARG A 122 -7.39 -14.71 9.14
CA ARG A 122 -6.97 -16.08 8.80
C ARG A 122 -6.31 -16.10 7.42
N GLY A 123 -5.57 -17.16 7.11
CA GLY A 123 -4.85 -17.31 5.84
C GLY A 123 -3.42 -16.76 5.89
N PRO A 124 -2.75 -16.61 4.72
CA PRO A 124 -1.38 -16.10 4.68
C PRO A 124 -1.32 -14.66 5.18
N THR A 125 -0.17 -14.29 5.78
CA THR A 125 -0.02 -12.95 6.35
C THR A 125 -0.07 -11.87 5.27
N PHE A 126 0.53 -12.15 4.12
CA PHE A 126 0.52 -11.32 2.92
C PHE A 126 0.23 -12.21 1.71
N VAL A 127 -0.30 -11.60 0.64
CA VAL A 127 -0.53 -12.25 -0.64
C VAL A 127 0.21 -11.47 -1.74
N PRO A 128 1.07 -12.12 -2.54
CA PRO A 128 1.59 -13.48 -2.34
C PRO A 128 2.37 -13.63 -1.02
N GLU A 129 2.54 -14.88 -0.56
CA GLU A 129 3.37 -15.18 0.60
C GLU A 129 4.81 -14.68 0.41
N PRO A 130 5.55 -14.42 1.51
CA PRO A 130 6.95 -14.02 1.43
C PRO A 130 7.81 -15.08 0.72
N PRO A 131 8.91 -14.68 0.05
CA PRO A 131 9.82 -15.61 -0.64
C PRO A 131 10.53 -16.59 0.31
N SER A 132 10.54 -16.34 1.62
CA SER A 132 11.05 -17.28 2.63
C SER A 132 10.20 -18.55 2.78
N ILE A 133 8.99 -18.58 2.21
CA ILE A 133 8.14 -19.77 2.19
C ILE A 133 8.50 -20.61 0.96
N ALA A 134 9.07 -21.80 1.19
CA ALA A 134 9.57 -22.67 0.13
C ALA A 134 8.49 -23.09 -0.90
N ASP A 135 7.25 -23.31 -0.44
CA ASP A 135 6.12 -23.74 -1.28
C ASP A 135 5.22 -22.55 -1.69
N ARG A 136 5.81 -21.36 -1.88
CA ARG A 136 5.09 -20.15 -2.28
C ARG A 136 4.30 -20.41 -3.57
N THR A 137 2.98 -20.38 -3.47
CA THR A 137 2.06 -20.82 -4.55
C THR A 137 1.93 -19.83 -5.70
N LEU A 138 2.17 -18.54 -5.43
CA LEU A 138 2.16 -17.45 -6.39
C LEU A 138 3.59 -16.94 -6.55
N GLY A 139 4.11 -16.88 -7.78
CA GLY A 139 5.46 -16.38 -8.05
C GLY A 139 5.70 -14.93 -7.59
N PRO A 140 6.90 -14.37 -7.81
CA PRO A 140 7.13 -12.95 -7.62
C PRO A 140 6.09 -12.16 -8.42
N LEU A 141 5.42 -11.22 -7.75
CA LEU A 141 4.45 -10.35 -8.40
C LEU A 141 4.97 -8.92 -8.36
N THR A 142 4.89 -8.25 -9.50
CA THR A 142 5.11 -6.80 -9.58
C THR A 142 4.08 -6.06 -8.71
N LEU A 143 4.39 -4.81 -8.33
CA LEU A 143 3.45 -4.00 -7.58
C LEU A 143 2.11 -3.83 -8.30
N GLU A 144 2.12 -3.68 -9.63
CA GLU A 144 0.90 -3.58 -10.43
C GLU A 144 0.05 -4.86 -10.31
N GLN A 145 0.64 -6.05 -10.44
CA GLN A 145 -0.08 -7.31 -10.28
C GLN A 145 -0.67 -7.48 -8.88
N VAL A 146 0.04 -6.99 -7.85
CA VAL A 146 -0.44 -6.96 -6.47
C VAL A 146 -1.64 -6.01 -6.31
N MET A 147 -1.59 -4.84 -6.95
CA MET A 147 -2.71 -3.88 -6.98
C MET A 147 -3.91 -4.42 -7.75
N ASP A 148 -3.69 -5.07 -8.89
CA ASP A 148 -4.72 -5.74 -9.68
C ASP A 148 -5.45 -6.78 -8.83
N ARG A 149 -4.68 -7.62 -8.15
CA ARG A 149 -5.22 -8.67 -7.27
C ARG A 149 -5.97 -8.10 -6.06
N ARG A 150 -5.54 -6.95 -5.52
CA ARG A 150 -6.31 -6.22 -4.50
C ARG A 150 -7.66 -5.78 -5.04
N HIS A 151 -7.71 -5.36 -6.31
CA HIS A 151 -8.90 -4.91 -7.00
C HIS A 151 -9.74 -6.05 -7.59
N THR A 152 -9.43 -7.31 -7.28
CA THR A 152 -10.24 -8.47 -7.66
C THR A 152 -11.14 -8.90 -6.50
N LEU A 153 -12.47 -8.86 -6.68
CA LEU A 153 -13.45 -9.33 -5.69
C LEU A 153 -14.15 -10.59 -6.18
N GLY A 154 -13.61 -11.77 -5.84
CA GLY A 154 -14.25 -13.06 -6.12
C GLY A 154 -14.27 -13.50 -7.60
N ASP A 155 -13.73 -12.68 -8.50
CA ASP A 155 -13.55 -12.98 -9.93
C ASP A 155 -12.08 -13.37 -10.22
N THR A 156 -11.76 -13.67 -11.48
CA THR A 156 -10.37 -13.80 -11.96
C THR A 156 -9.77 -12.48 -12.41
N GLU A 157 -10.60 -11.50 -12.75
CA GLU A 157 -10.16 -10.20 -13.30
C GLU A 157 -10.28 -9.04 -12.29
N PRO A 158 -9.47 -7.97 -12.43
CA PRO A 158 -9.64 -6.75 -11.64
C PRO A 158 -10.97 -6.04 -11.93
N MET A 159 -11.50 -5.30 -10.96
CA MET A 159 -12.70 -4.48 -11.15
C MET A 159 -12.53 -3.46 -12.29
N GLN A 160 -13.58 -3.25 -13.08
CA GLN A 160 -13.54 -2.40 -14.28
C GLN A 160 -13.05 -0.97 -14.01
N HIS A 161 -13.44 -0.35 -12.90
CA HIS A 161 -13.00 1.01 -12.57
C HIS A 161 -11.48 1.10 -12.38
N TRP A 162 -10.84 0.05 -11.88
CA TRP A 162 -9.39 -0.01 -11.71
C TRP A 162 -8.71 -0.14 -13.08
N ILE A 163 -9.26 -0.97 -13.97
CA ILE A 163 -8.77 -1.11 -15.35
C ILE A 163 -8.86 0.25 -16.07
N ASP A 164 -10.00 0.93 -15.97
CA ASP A 164 -10.23 2.25 -16.58
C ASP A 164 -9.30 3.31 -15.97
N TRP A 165 -9.04 3.24 -14.66
CA TRP A 165 -8.08 4.12 -14.00
C TRP A 165 -6.67 3.95 -14.55
N LYS A 166 -6.16 2.70 -14.64
CA LYS A 166 -4.83 2.44 -15.20
C LYS A 166 -4.71 2.93 -16.64
N ASN A 167 -5.73 2.70 -17.47
CA ASN A 167 -5.75 3.14 -18.87
C ASN A 167 -5.70 4.67 -19.02
N THR A 168 -6.19 5.42 -18.03
CA THR A 168 -6.13 6.89 -18.01
C THR A 168 -4.86 7.44 -17.36
N HIS A 169 -4.03 6.57 -16.75
CA HIS A 169 -2.77 6.92 -16.09
C HIS A 169 -1.57 6.09 -16.62
N PRO A 170 -1.28 6.11 -17.93
CA PRO A 170 -0.26 5.25 -18.54
C PRO A 170 1.17 5.55 -18.07
N ASP A 171 1.44 6.75 -17.54
CA ASP A 171 2.75 7.10 -16.96
C ASP A 171 2.99 6.41 -15.60
N ASP A 172 1.92 6.11 -14.87
CA ASP A 172 1.95 5.37 -13.60
C ASP A 172 1.90 3.85 -13.84
N PHE A 173 1.20 3.42 -14.89
CA PHE A 173 1.03 2.02 -15.28
C PHE A 173 1.44 1.80 -16.74
N PRO A 174 2.75 1.78 -17.02
CA PRO A 174 3.23 1.57 -18.38
C PRO A 174 2.84 0.18 -18.86
N ALA A 175 2.45 0.09 -20.13
CA ALA A 175 2.15 -1.20 -20.75
C ALA A 175 3.36 -2.17 -20.62
N PRO A 176 3.10 -3.48 -20.47
CA PRO A 176 4.18 -4.47 -20.48
C PRO A 176 5.02 -4.30 -21.75
N LYS A 177 6.34 -4.20 -21.59
CA LYS A 177 7.28 -4.18 -22.71
C LYS A 177 7.41 -5.55 -23.36
#